data_AF-A0A7E6CVQ5-F1
#
_entry.id   AF-A0A7E6CVQ5-F1
#
_cell.length_a   1.000
_cell.length_b   1.000
_cell.length_c   1.000
_cell.angle_alpha   90.00
_cell.angle_beta   90.00
_cell.angle_gamma   90.00
#
_symmetry.space_group_name_H-M   'P 1'
#
loop_
_entity.id
_entity.type
_entity.pdbx_description
1 polymer ?
#
loop_
_entity_poly.entity_id
_entity_poly.type
_entity_poly.pdbx_seq_one_letter_code
_entity_poly.pdbx_strand_id
1 'polypeptide(L)'
;MAAARVLLLLSGRRESRPPFCPFAALNQQPMPPETKLPKNRGVDLGVAIILQSSDKTVLLTRRTRTLKVSPNLWVPPGGHVELDEELLDGGLRELCEETRLQLPQGQFSWVPLGLWESAYPPRLSWGLPKYHHIIVYLLVVSQESQQQLQARIQPNPSEVSAFIWLDTDVAAAVAATEDGTETPRHLSQDLPPSVLWEDYDNGYESGLSHKAQSRQQLSLCSAVELEEDGRARPLALPMSTLLQTTPTTTEVKERVSTGTKFALRLWLQHLCT
;
A
#
# COMPACT_ATOMS: atom_id res chain seq x y z
N MET A 1 5.68 3.75 -29.40
CA MET A 1 6.66 4.60 -28.68
C MET A 1 6.51 4.51 -27.15
N ALA A 2 5.29 4.35 -26.61
CA ALA A 2 5.04 4.16 -25.18
C ALA A 2 5.84 3.00 -24.54
N ALA A 3 5.83 1.81 -25.15
CA ALA A 3 6.55 0.64 -24.61
C ALA A 3 8.07 0.85 -24.41
N ALA A 4 8.74 1.55 -25.34
CA ALA A 4 10.16 1.86 -25.23
C ALA A 4 10.46 2.89 -24.13
N ARG A 5 9.56 3.86 -23.92
CA ARG A 5 9.65 4.84 -22.83
C ARG A 5 9.44 4.17 -21.47
N VAL A 6 8.46 3.28 -21.36
CA VAL A 6 8.23 2.47 -20.14
C VAL A 6 9.46 1.62 -19.83
N LEU A 7 10.05 0.95 -20.82
CA LEU A 7 11.26 0.15 -20.62
C LEU A 7 12.44 1.00 -20.12
N LEU A 8 12.62 2.21 -20.67
CA LEU A 8 13.67 3.13 -20.26
C LEU A 8 13.43 3.67 -18.84
N LEU A 9 12.18 4.05 -18.51
CA LEU A 9 11.80 4.53 -17.16
C LEU A 9 12.04 3.46 -16.08
N LEU A 10 11.82 2.20 -16.43
CA LEU A 10 11.93 1.06 -15.52
C LEU A 10 13.32 0.40 -15.55
N SER A 11 14.22 0.83 -16.43
CA SER A 11 15.56 0.27 -16.55
C SER A 11 16.36 0.45 -15.25
N GLY A 12 16.95 -0.64 -14.76
CA GLY A 12 17.72 -0.66 -13.52
C GLY A 12 16.87 -0.59 -12.24
N ARG A 13 15.53 -0.59 -12.35
CA ARG A 13 14.64 -0.68 -11.19
C ARG A 13 14.58 -2.10 -10.65
N ARG A 14 14.38 -2.22 -9.34
CA ARG A 14 14.28 -3.52 -8.69
C ARG A 14 12.98 -4.18 -9.09
N GLU A 15 13.08 -5.42 -9.56
CA GLU A 15 11.96 -6.33 -9.77
C GLU A 15 11.98 -7.41 -8.68
N SER A 16 10.80 -7.76 -8.16
CA SER A 16 10.67 -8.83 -7.17
C SER A 16 9.31 -9.51 -7.26
N ARG A 17 9.16 -10.59 -6.49
CA ARG A 17 7.95 -11.40 -6.39
C ARG A 17 7.86 -12.01 -4.99
N PRO A 18 6.69 -12.46 -4.53
CA PRO A 18 6.62 -13.13 -3.25
C PRO A 18 7.36 -14.47 -3.29
N PRO A 19 7.97 -14.94 -2.18
CA PRO A 19 8.66 -16.23 -2.14
C PRO A 19 7.74 -17.42 -2.41
N PHE A 20 6.42 -17.20 -2.29
CA PHE A 20 5.37 -18.17 -2.53
C PHE A 20 4.64 -17.96 -3.88
N CYS A 21 5.26 -17.23 -4.82
CA CYS A 21 4.69 -16.96 -6.14
C CYS A 21 4.26 -18.26 -6.83
N PRO A 22 2.99 -18.40 -7.24
CA PRO A 22 2.49 -19.64 -7.81
C PRO A 22 3.09 -19.92 -9.19
N PHE A 23 3.37 -18.88 -9.99
CA PHE A 23 4.02 -19.05 -11.30
C PHE A 23 5.46 -19.53 -11.16
N ALA A 24 6.19 -19.04 -10.14
CA ALA A 24 7.53 -19.54 -9.83
C ALA A 24 7.50 -21.02 -9.43
N ALA A 25 6.54 -21.44 -8.60
CA ALA A 25 6.39 -22.82 -8.18
C ALA A 25 5.99 -23.76 -9.34
N LEU A 26 5.07 -23.33 -10.21
CA LEU A 26 4.63 -24.10 -11.39
C LEU A 26 5.75 -24.31 -12.42
N ASN A 27 6.71 -23.38 -12.52
CA ASN A 27 7.88 -23.57 -13.37
C ASN A 27 8.86 -24.61 -12.84
N GLN A 28 8.83 -24.90 -11.53
CA GLN A 28 9.73 -25.86 -10.88
C GLN A 28 9.16 -27.28 -10.79
N GLN A 29 7.83 -27.44 -10.89
CA GLN A 29 7.15 -28.74 -10.83
C GLN A 29 6.27 -28.94 -12.07
N PRO A 30 6.53 -29.93 -12.93
CA PRO A 30 5.67 -30.22 -14.09
C PRO A 30 4.24 -30.50 -13.61
N MET A 31 3.26 -29.73 -14.09
CA MET A 31 1.86 -29.98 -13.76
C MET A 31 1.41 -31.36 -14.27
N PRO A 32 0.51 -32.04 -13.55
CA PRO A 32 -0.22 -33.18 -14.09
C PRO A 32 -0.91 -32.80 -15.42
N PRO A 33 -1.00 -33.71 -16.41
CA PRO A 33 -1.48 -33.41 -17.76
C PRO A 33 -2.87 -32.75 -17.86
N GLU A 34 -3.70 -32.94 -16.84
CA GLU A 34 -5.09 -32.47 -16.80
C GLU A 34 -5.25 -31.04 -16.26
N THR A 35 -4.16 -30.45 -15.76
CA THR A 35 -4.18 -29.13 -15.12
C THR A 35 -4.09 -28.03 -16.19
N LYS A 36 -5.24 -27.58 -16.70
CA LYS A 36 -5.28 -26.46 -17.65
C LYS A 36 -5.31 -25.13 -16.90
N LEU A 37 -4.18 -24.42 -16.89
CA LEU A 37 -4.19 -22.99 -16.58
C LEU A 37 -5.10 -22.26 -17.59
N PRO A 38 -5.73 -21.14 -17.20
CA PRO A 38 -6.50 -20.33 -18.14
C PRO A 38 -5.59 -19.87 -19.29
N LYS A 39 -5.73 -20.46 -20.48
CA LYS A 39 -4.89 -20.14 -21.66
C LYS A 39 -5.27 -18.81 -22.32
N ASN A 40 -6.30 -18.14 -21.82
CA ASN A 40 -6.94 -16.99 -22.48
C ASN A 40 -6.60 -15.64 -21.82
N ARG A 41 -5.64 -15.59 -20.90
CA ARG A 41 -5.24 -14.33 -20.23
C ARG A 41 -3.72 -14.20 -20.20
N GLY A 42 -3.21 -13.06 -20.66
CA GLY A 42 -1.80 -12.70 -20.57
C GLY A 42 -1.42 -12.17 -19.18
N VAL A 43 -0.26 -11.52 -19.11
CA VAL A 43 0.18 -10.79 -17.93
C VAL A 43 -0.35 -9.37 -18.00
N ASP A 44 -1.18 -8.99 -17.05
CA ASP A 44 -1.74 -7.64 -16.95
C ASP A 44 -0.71 -6.67 -16.35
N LEU A 45 -0.75 -5.40 -16.75
CA LEU A 45 0.06 -4.33 -16.17
C LEU A 45 -0.81 -3.51 -15.21
N GLY A 46 -0.32 -3.34 -13.98
CA GLY A 46 -0.92 -2.43 -13.01
C GLY A 46 0.06 -1.35 -12.57
N VAL A 47 -0.47 -0.26 -12.02
CA VAL A 47 0.29 0.83 -11.43
C VAL A 47 -0.29 1.16 -10.06
N ALA A 48 0.57 1.50 -9.10
CA ALA A 48 0.15 1.94 -7.77
C ALA A 48 1.02 3.08 -7.26
N ILE A 49 0.40 4.06 -6.61
CA ILE A 49 1.02 5.29 -6.15
C ILE A 49 1.36 5.21 -4.66
N ILE A 50 2.66 5.26 -4.34
CA ILE A 50 3.13 5.66 -3.01
C ILE A 50 3.08 7.19 -2.97
N LEU A 51 1.98 7.74 -2.47
CA LEU A 51 1.82 9.19 -2.29
C LEU A 51 2.48 9.62 -1.00
N GLN A 52 3.57 10.38 -1.10
CA GLN A 52 4.29 10.96 0.04
C GLN A 52 3.86 12.41 0.26
N SER A 53 3.52 12.77 1.50
CA SER A 53 3.31 14.15 1.93
C SER A 53 4.63 14.91 2.15
N SER A 54 4.56 16.22 2.36
CA SER A 54 5.71 17.01 2.83
C SER A 54 6.20 16.59 4.22
N ASP A 55 5.34 15.93 5.00
CA ASP A 55 5.62 15.45 6.36
C ASP A 55 6.31 14.07 6.37
N LYS A 56 6.67 13.55 5.19
CA LYS A 56 7.29 12.23 4.99
C LYS A 56 6.42 11.07 5.47
N THR A 57 5.11 11.20 5.31
CA THR A 57 4.15 10.12 5.52
C THR A 57 3.60 9.64 4.19
N VAL A 58 3.17 8.37 4.10
CA VAL A 58 2.62 7.78 2.87
C VAL A 58 1.21 7.24 3.03
N LEU A 59 0.37 7.45 2.02
CA LEU A 59 -1.03 7.03 2.00
C LEU A 59 -1.18 5.56 1.58
N LEU A 60 -1.96 4.79 2.36
CA LEU A 60 -2.54 3.51 1.95
C LEU A 60 -4.06 3.53 2.08
N THR A 61 -4.74 2.77 1.22
CA THR A 61 -6.18 2.49 1.26
C THR A 61 -6.43 1.04 1.64
N ARG A 62 -7.53 0.79 2.38
CA ARG A 62 -8.04 -0.55 2.68
C ARG A 62 -9.13 -0.89 1.69
N ARG A 63 -8.86 -1.88 0.85
CA ARG A 63 -9.83 -2.44 -0.11
C ARG A 63 -11.10 -2.88 0.59
N THR A 64 -12.26 -2.47 0.07
CA THR A 64 -13.55 -2.78 0.69
C THR A 64 -13.85 -4.30 0.73
N ARG A 65 -14.63 -4.70 1.73
CA ARG A 65 -15.04 -6.10 1.95
C ARG A 65 -15.89 -6.68 0.82
N THR A 66 -16.50 -5.83 -0.01
CA THR A 66 -17.39 -6.23 -1.10
C THR A 66 -16.64 -6.66 -2.37
N LEU A 67 -15.33 -6.40 -2.46
CA LEU A 67 -14.52 -6.77 -3.61
C LEU A 67 -14.28 -8.28 -3.67
N LYS A 68 -14.45 -8.86 -4.86
CA LYS A 68 -14.25 -10.30 -5.10
C LYS A 68 -12.80 -10.74 -4.98
N VAL A 69 -11.86 -9.84 -5.30
CA VAL A 69 -10.42 -10.11 -5.33
C VAL A 69 -9.73 -9.28 -4.27
N SER A 70 -9.04 -9.99 -3.37
CA SER A 70 -8.21 -9.40 -2.31
C SER A 70 -8.89 -8.32 -1.46
N PRO A 71 -10.11 -8.56 -0.91
CA PRO A 71 -10.75 -7.61 0.00
C PRO A 71 -9.93 -7.46 1.31
N ASN A 72 -10.12 -6.35 2.01
CA ASN A 72 -9.50 -6.01 3.30
C ASN A 72 -7.97 -5.86 3.27
N LEU A 73 -7.33 -5.83 2.10
CA LEU A 73 -5.90 -5.53 2.03
C LEU A 73 -5.65 -4.04 2.09
N TRP A 74 -4.63 -3.66 2.87
CA TRP A 74 -4.01 -2.35 2.83
C TRP A 74 -2.99 -2.27 1.68
N VAL A 75 -3.27 -1.40 0.71
CA VAL A 75 -2.49 -1.19 -0.51
C VAL A 75 -2.37 0.31 -0.80
N PRO A 76 -1.35 0.76 -1.56
CA PRO A 76 -1.40 2.10 -2.11
C PRO A 76 -2.51 2.16 -3.18
N PRO A 77 -3.13 3.34 -3.40
CA PRO A 77 -4.10 3.50 -4.49
C PRO A 77 -3.51 3.04 -5.83
N GLY A 78 -4.28 2.29 -6.61
CA GLY A 78 -3.79 1.73 -7.85
C GLY A 78 -4.68 0.65 -8.47
N GLY A 79 -4.48 0.48 -9.77
CA GLY A 79 -5.25 -0.45 -10.57
C GLY A 79 -4.58 -0.72 -11.91
N HIS A 80 -5.41 -1.00 -12.92
CA HIS A 80 -4.92 -1.39 -14.25
C HIS A 80 -4.48 -0.16 -15.03
N VAL A 81 -3.40 -0.30 -15.81
CA VAL A 81 -3.02 0.71 -16.79
C VAL A 81 -3.89 0.53 -18.03
N GLU A 82 -4.56 1.58 -18.48
CA GLU A 82 -5.41 1.53 -19.67
C GLU A 82 -4.59 1.51 -20.97
N LEU A 83 -5.25 1.13 -22.08
CA LEU A 83 -4.61 1.17 -23.40
C LEU A 83 -4.26 2.63 -23.76
N ASP A 84 -3.03 2.83 -24.23
CA ASP A 84 -2.48 4.13 -24.61
C ASP A 84 -2.34 5.17 -23.47
N GLU A 85 -2.48 4.74 -22.22
CA GLU A 85 -2.25 5.56 -21.02
C GLU A 85 -0.78 5.54 -20.58
N GLU A 86 -0.24 6.70 -20.16
CA GLU A 86 1.09 6.77 -19.55
C GLU A 86 1.03 6.34 -18.07
N LEU A 87 2.10 5.73 -17.55
CA LEU A 87 2.12 5.15 -16.19
C LEU A 87 1.72 6.14 -15.10
N LEU A 88 2.21 7.38 -15.18
CA LEU A 88 1.87 8.41 -14.20
C LEU A 88 0.40 8.78 -14.28
N ASP A 89 -0.14 8.93 -15.49
CA ASP A 89 -1.54 9.32 -15.70
C ASP A 89 -2.47 8.26 -15.14
N GLY A 90 -2.20 6.97 -15.40
CA GLY A 90 -2.95 5.87 -14.79
C GLY A 90 -2.84 5.83 -13.27
N GLY A 91 -1.66 6.06 -12.72
CA GLY A 91 -1.50 6.11 -11.26
C GLY A 91 -2.26 7.28 -10.61
N LEU A 92 -2.25 8.47 -11.24
CA LEU A 92 -2.98 9.63 -10.76
C LEU A 92 -4.50 9.48 -10.94
N ARG A 93 -4.95 8.83 -12.01
CA ARG A 93 -6.35 8.45 -12.22
C ARG A 93 -6.84 7.54 -11.10
N GLU A 94 -6.14 6.44 -10.82
CA GLU A 94 -6.48 5.48 -9.76
C GLU A 94 -6.49 6.15 -8.37
N LEU A 95 -5.51 7.02 -8.10
CA LEU A 95 -5.51 7.84 -6.88
C LEU A 95 -6.80 8.67 -6.79
N CYS A 96 -7.22 9.31 -7.89
CA CYS A 96 -8.44 10.11 -7.94
C CYS A 96 -9.72 9.25 -7.85
N GLU A 97 -9.77 8.08 -8.46
CA GLU A 97 -10.94 7.17 -8.42
C GLU A 97 -11.19 6.68 -6.99
N GLU A 98 -10.13 6.25 -6.30
CA GLU A 98 -10.20 5.71 -4.94
C GLU A 98 -10.41 6.79 -3.86
N THR A 99 -9.78 7.96 -4.01
CA THR A 99 -9.68 8.97 -2.93
C THR A 99 -10.23 10.34 -3.27
N ARG A 100 -10.54 10.59 -4.55
CA ARG A 100 -10.87 11.91 -5.12
C ARG A 100 -9.77 12.96 -4.98
N LEU A 101 -8.57 12.57 -4.55
CA LEU A 101 -7.43 13.47 -4.53
C LEU A 101 -6.94 13.76 -5.94
N GLN A 102 -6.91 15.05 -6.24
CA GLN A 102 -6.22 15.60 -7.40
C GLN A 102 -5.02 16.39 -6.90
N LEU A 103 -3.85 16.10 -7.46
CA LEU A 103 -2.61 16.79 -7.14
C LEU A 103 -2.41 17.95 -8.12
N PRO A 104 -2.18 19.19 -7.65
CA PRO A 104 -1.97 20.31 -8.55
C PRO A 104 -0.71 20.12 -9.40
N GLN A 105 -0.81 20.41 -10.70
CA GLN A 105 0.33 20.34 -11.60
C GLN A 105 1.48 21.24 -11.11
N GLY A 106 2.70 20.73 -11.14
CA GLY A 106 3.89 21.44 -10.66
C GLY A 106 4.06 21.47 -9.14
N GLN A 107 3.12 20.92 -8.37
CA GLN A 107 3.21 20.79 -6.91
C GLN A 107 3.59 19.39 -6.43
N PHE A 108 4.01 18.52 -7.36
CA PHE A 108 4.56 17.22 -7.02
C PHE A 108 5.71 16.85 -7.97
N SER A 109 6.56 15.95 -7.48
CA SER A 109 7.54 15.23 -8.30
C SER A 109 7.23 13.74 -8.25
N TRP A 110 7.79 12.95 -9.17
CA TRP A 110 7.58 11.52 -9.15
C TRP A 110 8.78 10.74 -9.70
N VAL A 111 8.90 9.49 -9.27
CA VAL A 111 9.92 8.55 -9.73
C VAL A 111 9.40 7.11 -9.66
N PRO A 112 9.70 6.24 -10.64
CA PRO A 112 9.42 4.82 -10.50
C PRO A 112 10.29 4.19 -9.41
N LEU A 113 9.66 3.48 -8.47
CA LEU A 113 10.34 2.76 -7.40
C LEU A 113 10.82 1.38 -7.87
N GLY A 114 9.89 0.56 -8.37
CA GLY A 114 10.18 -0.84 -8.70
C GLY A 114 8.97 -1.61 -9.23
N LEU A 115 9.23 -2.86 -9.61
CA LEU A 115 8.26 -3.77 -10.21
C LEU A 115 7.99 -4.94 -9.29
N TRP A 116 6.73 -5.38 -9.24
CA TRP A 116 6.29 -6.48 -8.41
C TRP A 116 5.43 -7.47 -9.21
N GLU A 117 5.89 -8.72 -9.32
CA GLU A 117 5.10 -9.81 -9.87
C GLU A 117 4.07 -10.28 -8.84
N SER A 118 2.79 -10.16 -9.19
CA SER A 118 1.65 -10.51 -8.36
C SER A 118 0.77 -11.56 -9.03
N ALA A 119 0.09 -12.35 -8.19
CA ALA A 119 -0.83 -13.38 -8.62
C ALA A 119 -2.08 -13.40 -7.73
N TYR A 120 -3.22 -13.81 -8.30
CA TYR A 120 -4.40 -14.16 -7.52
C TYR A 120 -5.01 -15.48 -8.00
N PRO A 121 -5.27 -16.46 -7.11
CA PRO A 121 -4.85 -16.49 -5.71
C PRO A 121 -3.33 -16.37 -5.53
N PRO A 122 -2.84 -15.84 -4.39
CA PRO A 122 -1.44 -15.47 -4.20
C PRO A 122 -0.49 -16.67 -4.05
N ARG A 123 -1.02 -17.88 -3.84
CA ARG A 123 -0.28 -19.12 -3.55
C ARG A 123 -1.00 -20.32 -4.16
N LEU A 124 -0.27 -21.37 -4.52
CA LEU A 124 -0.87 -22.62 -5.01
C LEU A 124 -1.75 -23.31 -3.95
N SER A 125 -1.44 -23.17 -2.67
CA SER A 125 -2.28 -23.70 -1.58
C SER A 125 -3.67 -23.08 -1.53
N TRP A 126 -3.89 -21.95 -2.21
CA TRP A 126 -5.20 -21.28 -2.33
C TRP A 126 -5.90 -21.62 -3.65
N GLY A 127 -5.30 -22.46 -4.49
CA GLY A 127 -5.75 -22.81 -5.83
C GLY A 127 -4.84 -22.29 -6.94
N LEU A 128 -5.15 -22.68 -8.17
CA LEU A 128 -4.40 -22.25 -9.35
C LEU A 128 -4.57 -20.75 -9.61
N PRO A 129 -3.50 -20.04 -10.03
CA PRO A 129 -3.58 -18.61 -10.29
C PRO A 129 -4.52 -18.31 -11.47
N LYS A 130 -5.44 -17.39 -11.26
CA LYS A 130 -6.41 -16.87 -12.23
C LYS A 130 -5.97 -15.55 -12.85
N TYR A 131 -5.21 -14.76 -12.09
CA TYR A 131 -4.69 -13.45 -12.50
C TYR A 131 -3.18 -13.41 -12.32
N HIS A 132 -2.50 -12.76 -13.27
CA HIS A 132 -1.06 -12.51 -13.27
C HIS A 132 -0.85 -11.04 -13.59
N HIS A 133 -0.17 -10.34 -12.71
CA HIS A 133 0.08 -8.91 -12.86
C HIS A 133 1.56 -8.60 -12.66
N ILE A 134 2.07 -7.64 -13.43
CA ILE A 134 3.25 -6.86 -13.04
C ILE A 134 2.74 -5.51 -12.54
N ILE A 135 3.03 -5.19 -11.28
CA ILE A 135 2.67 -3.91 -10.67
C ILE A 135 3.88 -3.00 -10.67
N VAL A 136 3.74 -1.82 -11.26
CA VAL A 136 4.73 -0.75 -11.21
C VAL A 136 4.39 0.18 -10.06
N TYR A 137 5.27 0.28 -9.07
CA TYR A 137 5.13 1.25 -7.99
C TYR A 137 5.79 2.57 -8.38
N LEU A 138 5.03 3.66 -8.30
CA LEU A 138 5.52 5.02 -8.46
C LEU A 138 5.54 5.72 -7.10
N LEU A 139 6.62 6.41 -6.78
CA LEU A 139 6.63 7.40 -5.71
C LEU A 139 6.18 8.73 -6.28
N VAL A 140 5.15 9.33 -5.69
CA VAL A 140 4.70 10.68 -5.97
C VAL A 140 4.92 11.50 -4.70
N VAL A 141 5.79 12.51 -4.78
CA VAL A 141 6.13 13.38 -3.65
C VAL A 141 5.40 14.70 -3.80
N SER A 142 4.39 14.92 -2.96
CA SER A 142 3.63 16.17 -2.89
C SER A 142 4.38 17.24 -2.08
N GLN A 143 4.18 18.50 -2.44
CA GLN A 143 4.59 19.65 -1.63
C GLN A 143 3.59 19.94 -0.48
N GLU A 144 2.41 19.33 -0.51
CA GLU A 144 1.37 19.49 0.50
C GLU A 144 1.61 18.59 1.73
N SER A 145 1.22 19.09 2.90
CA SER A 145 1.24 18.33 4.14
C SER A 145 0.20 17.21 4.16
N GLN A 146 0.40 16.23 5.03
CA GLN A 146 -0.59 15.18 5.30
C GLN A 146 -1.93 15.78 5.65
N GLN A 147 -1.95 16.83 6.48
CA GLN A 147 -3.19 17.49 6.89
C GLN A 147 -3.91 18.13 5.70
N GLN A 148 -3.18 18.81 4.80
CA GLN A 148 -3.75 19.44 3.60
C GLN A 148 -4.31 18.40 2.62
N LEU A 149 -3.59 17.29 2.43
CA LEU A 149 -4.04 16.18 1.58
C LEU A 149 -5.26 15.49 2.22
N GLN A 150 -5.18 15.10 3.49
CA GLN A 150 -6.26 14.42 4.22
C GLN A 150 -7.56 15.23 4.23
N ALA A 151 -7.49 16.56 4.37
CA ALA A 151 -8.67 17.43 4.36
C ALA A 151 -9.46 17.38 3.05
N ARG A 152 -8.85 16.92 1.95
CA ARG A 152 -9.48 16.83 0.62
C ARG A 152 -9.85 15.40 0.21
N ILE A 153 -9.43 14.39 0.98
CA ILE A 153 -9.76 12.98 0.70
C ILE A 153 -11.27 12.78 0.84
N GLN A 154 -11.88 12.24 -0.20
CA GLN A 154 -13.27 11.77 -0.23
C GLN A 154 -13.26 10.35 -0.80
N PRO A 155 -13.07 9.31 0.04
CA PRO A 155 -12.89 7.97 -0.46
C PRO A 155 -14.12 7.45 -1.17
N ASN A 156 -13.93 6.67 -2.23
CA ASN A 156 -15.02 5.99 -2.92
C ASN A 156 -15.41 4.71 -2.14
N PRO A 157 -16.59 4.66 -1.50
CA PRO A 157 -16.99 3.53 -0.64
C PRO A 157 -17.17 2.21 -1.40
N SER A 158 -17.30 2.25 -2.74
CA SER A 158 -17.33 1.03 -3.56
C SER A 158 -15.98 0.34 -3.70
N GLU A 159 -14.89 1.02 -3.34
CA GLU A 159 -13.52 0.54 -3.55
C GLU A 159 -12.71 0.54 -2.25
N VAL A 160 -12.87 1.59 -1.46
CA VAL A 160 -12.10 1.86 -0.25
C VAL A 160 -13.03 1.84 0.96
N SER A 161 -12.59 1.18 2.03
CA SER A 161 -13.32 1.13 3.31
C SER A 161 -12.62 1.91 4.43
N ALA A 162 -11.32 2.19 4.26
CA ALA A 162 -10.51 2.96 5.20
C ALA A 162 -9.26 3.48 4.49
N PHE A 163 -8.59 4.48 5.05
CA PHE A 163 -7.26 4.91 4.62
C PHE A 163 -6.37 5.21 5.83
N ILE A 164 -5.06 5.15 5.62
CA ILE A 164 -4.05 5.42 6.65
C ILE A 164 -2.86 6.17 6.06
N TRP A 165 -2.35 7.14 6.81
CA TRP A 165 -1.03 7.70 6.59
C TRP A 165 -0.01 6.98 7.47
N LEU A 166 1.06 6.47 6.87
CA LEU A 166 2.16 5.81 7.60
C LEU A 166 3.36 6.74 7.67
N ASP A 167 3.88 6.97 8.87
CA ASP A 167 5.20 7.56 9.07
C ASP A 167 6.32 6.56 8.76
N THR A 168 7.55 7.05 8.78
CA THR A 168 8.74 6.26 8.42
C THR A 168 8.97 5.09 9.37
N ASP A 169 8.66 5.23 10.66
CA ASP A 169 8.95 4.21 11.67
C ASP A 169 7.96 3.05 11.56
N VAL A 170 6.67 3.36 11.44
CA VAL A 170 5.63 2.35 11.21
C VAL A 170 5.83 1.67 9.85
N ALA A 171 6.15 2.43 8.80
CA ALA A 171 6.43 1.84 7.50
C ALA A 171 7.67 0.94 7.51
N ALA A 172 8.72 1.30 8.27
CA ALA A 172 9.91 0.46 8.43
C ALA A 172 9.56 -0.85 9.13
N ALA A 173 8.74 -0.81 10.18
CA ALA A 173 8.24 -2.02 10.85
C ALA A 173 7.44 -2.92 9.90
N VAL A 174 6.51 -2.33 9.13
CA VAL A 174 5.71 -3.04 8.13
C VAL A 174 6.58 -3.67 7.04
N ALA A 175 7.52 -2.90 6.48
CA ALA A 175 8.43 -3.34 5.43
C ALA A 175 9.42 -4.42 5.89
N ALA A 176 9.74 -4.47 7.19
CA ALA A 176 10.61 -5.49 7.80
C ALA A 176 9.91 -6.84 8.03
N THR A 177 8.57 -6.89 7.92
CA THR A 177 7.83 -8.16 8.03
C THR A 177 8.07 -9.04 6.81
N GLU A 178 8.50 -10.28 7.04
CA GLU A 178 8.78 -11.26 5.99
C GLU A 178 7.57 -12.16 5.76
N ASP A 179 6.97 -12.08 4.58
CA ASP A 179 5.91 -13.02 4.20
C ASP A 179 6.53 -14.35 3.77
N GLY A 180 6.30 -15.42 4.54
CA GLY A 180 6.80 -16.77 4.23
C GLY A 180 7.39 -17.52 5.42
N THR A 181 7.69 -16.83 6.51
CA THR A 181 8.16 -17.41 7.77
C THR A 181 7.11 -17.16 8.86
N GLU A 182 6.58 -18.21 9.49
CA GLU A 182 5.61 -18.07 10.60
C GLU A 182 6.24 -17.57 11.91
N THR A 183 7.51 -17.15 11.90
CA THR A 183 8.19 -16.62 13.07
C THR A 183 7.79 -15.16 13.31
N PRO A 184 7.13 -14.84 14.43
CA PRO A 184 6.89 -13.46 14.83
C PRO A 184 8.26 -12.82 15.08
N ARG A 185 8.62 -11.79 14.31
CA ARG A 185 9.74 -10.94 14.70
C ARG A 185 9.32 -10.13 15.92
N HIS A 186 10.22 -10.05 16.90
CA HIS A 186 10.02 -9.30 18.12
C HIS A 186 9.70 -7.85 17.75
N LEU A 187 8.52 -7.37 18.16
CA LEU A 187 8.13 -5.97 18.01
C LEU A 187 9.19 -5.10 18.70
N SER A 188 9.65 -4.02 18.05
CA SER A 188 10.42 -3.01 18.78
C SER A 188 9.50 -2.44 19.87
N GLN A 189 10.00 -2.32 21.09
CA GLN A 189 9.22 -1.79 22.23
C GLN A 189 8.79 -0.33 22.03
N ASP A 190 9.33 0.34 21.01
CA ASP A 190 9.10 1.74 20.70
C ASP A 190 7.91 1.99 19.74
N LEU A 191 7.26 0.95 19.23
CA LEU A 191 6.09 1.11 18.35
C LEU A 191 4.80 1.31 19.15
N PRO A 192 3.90 2.21 18.74
CA PRO A 192 2.61 2.37 19.40
C PRO A 192 1.77 1.08 19.26
N PRO A 193 0.94 0.71 20.26
CA PRO A 193 0.11 -0.50 20.18
C PRO A 193 -0.96 -0.43 19.06
N SER A 194 -1.39 0.79 18.75
CA SER A 194 -2.35 1.09 17.69
C SER A 194 -2.04 2.46 17.08
N VAL A 195 -2.30 2.62 15.79
CA VAL A 195 -2.37 3.91 15.12
C VAL A 195 -3.74 4.54 15.43
N LEU A 196 -3.74 5.75 15.98
CA LEU A 196 -4.94 6.53 16.29
C LEU A 196 -4.72 7.97 15.83
N TRP A 197 -5.79 8.58 15.31
CA TRP A 197 -5.83 10.02 15.11
C TRP A 197 -6.04 10.70 16.47
N GLU A 198 -5.09 11.53 16.88
CA GLU A 198 -5.29 12.46 18.00
C GLU A 198 -5.64 13.84 17.42
N ASP A 199 -6.81 14.37 17.80
CA ASP A 199 -7.20 15.74 17.45
C ASP A 199 -6.17 16.71 18.03
N TYR A 200 -5.45 17.43 17.16
CA TYR A 200 -4.62 18.55 17.58
C TYR A 200 -5.53 19.69 18.07
N ASP A 201 -5.78 19.72 19.38
CA ASP A 201 -6.62 20.71 20.02
C ASP A 201 -5.96 22.11 19.96
N ASN A 202 -6.61 23.05 19.28
CA ASN A 202 -6.25 24.46 19.25
C ASN A 202 -6.95 25.14 20.44
N GLY A 203 -6.28 25.24 21.59
CA GLY A 203 -6.86 25.87 22.78
C GLY A 203 -5.84 26.52 23.71
N TYR A 204 -5.72 27.85 23.62
CA TYR A 204 -5.13 28.72 24.64
C TYR A 204 -5.87 28.54 25.98
N GLU A 205 -5.19 28.13 27.06
CA GLU A 205 -5.37 28.72 28.40
C GLU A 205 -4.28 28.33 29.42
N SER A 206 -3.75 29.38 30.06
CA SER A 206 -3.01 29.52 31.33
C SER A 206 -2.50 28.31 32.13
N GLY A 207 -1.19 28.36 32.44
CA GLY A 207 -0.71 28.26 33.82
C GLY A 207 -0.21 26.90 34.35
N LEU A 208 1.11 26.81 34.52
CA LEU A 208 1.85 26.01 35.51
C LEU A 208 1.60 24.49 35.59
N SER A 209 2.52 23.71 34.99
CA SER A 209 3.33 22.74 35.74
C SER A 209 4.40 22.12 34.82
N HIS A 210 5.66 22.40 35.11
CA HIS A 210 6.78 21.67 34.52
C HIS A 210 6.76 20.22 35.03
N LYS A 211 6.14 19.31 34.27
CA LYS A 211 6.55 17.91 34.26
C LYS A 211 7.19 17.62 32.91
N ALA A 212 8.43 17.17 32.96
CA ALA A 212 9.17 16.66 31.81
C ALA A 212 8.38 15.49 31.19
N GLN A 213 7.55 15.77 30.20
CA GLN A 213 7.07 14.78 29.26
C GLN A 213 8.29 14.33 28.46
N SER A 214 8.70 13.07 28.66
CA SER A 214 9.58 12.40 27.73
C SER A 214 9.02 12.64 26.33
N ARG A 215 9.86 13.12 25.41
CA ARG A 215 9.52 13.16 23.98
C ARG A 215 9.25 11.73 23.52
N GLN A 216 8.03 11.23 23.71
CA GLN A 216 7.48 10.25 22.79
C GLN A 216 7.37 11.00 21.47
N GLN A 217 8.16 10.56 20.50
CA GLN A 217 8.06 11.00 19.12
C GLN A 217 6.57 10.87 18.74
N LEU A 218 5.86 11.98 18.54
CA LEU A 218 4.47 11.97 18.13
C LEU A 218 4.41 11.25 16.78
N SER A 219 3.85 10.05 16.75
CA SER A 219 3.59 9.35 15.50
C SER A 219 2.57 10.17 14.70
N LEU A 220 2.92 10.51 13.46
CA LEU A 220 2.01 11.20 12.56
C LEU A 220 1.03 10.25 11.88
N CYS A 221 1.04 8.96 12.24
CA CYS A 221 0.16 7.99 11.65
C CYS A 221 -1.31 8.31 11.99
N SER A 222 -2.13 8.48 10.95
CA SER A 222 -3.57 8.71 11.10
C SER A 222 -4.34 7.70 10.27
N ALA A 223 -5.29 6.99 10.90
CA ALA A 223 -6.15 6.04 10.23
C ALA A 223 -7.62 6.48 10.33
N VAL A 224 -8.34 6.35 9.23
CA VAL A 224 -9.73 6.76 9.08
C VAL A 224 -10.53 5.65 8.41
N GLU A 225 -11.67 5.29 8.97
CA GLU A 225 -12.61 4.31 8.43
C GLU A 225 -13.88 4.99 7.92
N LEU A 226 -14.45 4.44 6.85
CA LEU A 226 -15.75 4.84 6.33
C LEU A 226 -16.87 4.01 6.99
N GLU A 227 -17.88 4.70 7.50
CA GLU A 227 -19.13 4.11 7.94
C GLU A 227 -20.03 3.77 6.73
N GLU A 228 -21.04 2.93 6.95
CA GLU A 228 -21.97 2.49 5.89
C GLU A 228 -22.78 3.66 5.29
N ASP A 229 -22.96 4.75 6.03
CA ASP A 229 -23.61 5.97 5.56
C ASP A 229 -22.65 6.97 4.87
N GLY A 230 -21.38 6.57 4.69
CA GLY A 230 -20.35 7.36 4.03
C GLY A 230 -19.63 8.36 4.93
N ARG A 231 -19.96 8.46 6.23
CA ARG A 231 -19.22 9.30 7.18
C ARG A 231 -17.85 8.71 7.49
N ALA A 232 -16.87 9.58 7.66
CA ALA A 232 -15.52 9.20 8.05
C ALA A 232 -15.36 9.30 9.57
N ARG A 233 -14.73 8.30 10.19
CA ARG A 233 -14.41 8.30 11.63
C ARG A 233 -12.95 7.87 11.88
N PRO A 234 -12.33 8.32 12.98
CA PRO A 234 -11.04 7.77 13.42
C PRO A 234 -11.09 6.24 13.56
N LEU A 235 -10.03 5.58 13.10
CA LEU A 235 -9.84 4.13 13.23
C LEU A 235 -8.66 3.84 14.16
N ALA A 236 -8.90 3.08 15.22
CA ALA A 236 -7.84 2.49 16.03
C ALA A 236 -7.29 1.26 15.31
N LEU A 237 -6.24 1.40 14.50
CA LEU A 237 -5.67 0.28 13.74
C LEU A 237 -4.54 -0.40 14.54
N PRO A 238 -4.70 -1.66 14.99
CA PRO A 238 -3.67 -2.34 15.76
C PRO A 238 -2.41 -2.57 14.93
N MET A 239 -1.23 -2.37 15.53
CA MET A 239 0.03 -2.71 14.86
C MET A 239 0.11 -4.19 14.47
N SER A 240 -0.50 -5.08 15.26
CA SER A 240 -0.60 -6.50 14.92
C SER A 240 -1.24 -6.72 13.55
N THR A 241 -2.24 -5.94 13.17
CA THR A 241 -2.90 -5.97 11.84
C THR A 241 -1.96 -5.55 10.73
N LEU A 242 -1.23 -4.43 10.92
CA LEU A 242 -0.27 -3.93 9.93
C LEU A 242 0.90 -4.89 9.70
N LEU A 243 1.26 -5.65 10.73
CA LEU A 243 2.38 -6.60 10.71
C LEU A 243 1.97 -8.03 10.35
N GLN A 244 0.68 -8.29 10.08
CA GLN A 244 0.22 -9.60 9.63
C GLN A 244 0.92 -10.03 8.33
N THR A 245 1.22 -11.33 8.25
CA THR A 245 1.77 -11.95 7.04
C THR A 245 0.68 -12.60 6.20
N THR A 246 0.99 -12.92 4.95
CA THR A 246 0.08 -13.65 4.07
C THR A 246 -0.19 -15.06 4.63
N PRO A 247 -1.44 -15.40 4.97
CA PRO A 247 -1.77 -16.71 5.54
C PRO A 247 -1.49 -17.86 4.56
N THR A 248 -1.25 -19.06 5.11
CA THR A 248 -1.15 -20.29 4.31
C THR A 248 -2.53 -20.83 3.92
N THR A 249 -3.55 -20.56 4.75
CA THR A 249 -4.97 -20.87 4.53
C THR A 249 -5.65 -19.82 3.66
N THR A 250 -6.77 -20.17 3.02
CA THR A 250 -7.57 -19.24 2.19
C THR A 250 -8.34 -18.17 2.98
N GLU A 251 -8.04 -18.02 4.26
CA GLU A 251 -8.71 -17.07 5.14
C GLU A 251 -8.36 -15.63 4.72
N VAL A 252 -9.40 -14.84 4.49
CA VAL A 252 -9.27 -13.42 4.16
C VAL A 252 -9.09 -12.65 5.46
N LYS A 253 -7.85 -12.25 5.77
CA LYS A 253 -7.53 -11.38 6.90
C LYS A 253 -7.16 -9.98 6.44
N GLU A 254 -7.57 -8.99 7.23
CA GLU A 254 -7.08 -7.63 7.08
C GLU A 254 -5.58 -7.57 7.35
N ARG A 255 -4.81 -7.07 6.37
CA ARG A 255 -3.35 -6.99 6.44
C ARG A 255 -2.79 -6.07 5.37
N VAL A 256 -1.53 -5.69 5.51
CA VAL A 256 -0.78 -5.05 4.42
C VAL A 256 -0.40 -6.09 3.36
N SER A 257 -0.60 -5.73 2.08
CA SER A 257 -0.23 -6.64 0.98
C SER A 257 1.28 -6.82 0.88
N THR A 258 1.75 -7.97 0.38
CA THR A 258 3.19 -8.25 0.24
C THR A 258 3.86 -7.29 -0.75
N GLY A 259 3.19 -6.93 -1.84
CA GLY A 259 3.68 -5.93 -2.78
C GLY A 259 3.80 -4.54 -2.13
N THR A 260 2.85 -4.18 -1.27
CA THR A 260 2.93 -2.93 -0.48
C THR A 260 4.16 -2.91 0.43
N LYS A 261 4.46 -4.01 1.14
CA LYS A 261 5.66 -4.12 1.98
C LYS A 261 6.94 -3.94 1.16
N PHE A 262 6.97 -4.48 -0.06
CA PHE A 262 8.06 -4.26 -1.01
C PHE A 262 8.18 -2.78 -1.42
N ALA A 263 7.07 -2.14 -1.78
CA ALA A 263 7.05 -0.73 -2.16
C ALA A 263 7.48 0.21 -1.03
N LEU A 264 7.01 -0.03 0.21
CA LEU A 264 7.42 0.72 1.40
C LEU A 264 8.94 0.60 1.64
N ARG A 265 9.52 -0.59 1.43
CA ARG A 265 10.98 -0.77 1.52
C ARG A 265 11.74 0.09 0.51
N LEU A 266 11.25 0.16 -0.73
CA LEU A 266 11.87 1.00 -1.77
C LEU A 266 11.71 2.48 -1.48
N TRP A 267 10.56 2.90 -0.95
CA TRP A 267 10.34 4.26 -0.49
C TRP A 267 11.31 4.66 0.62
N LEU A 268 11.46 3.82 1.66
CA LEU A 268 12.42 4.07 2.74
C LEU A 268 13.86 4.16 2.24
N GLN A 269 14.24 3.33 1.26
CA GLN A 269 15.55 3.41 0.62
C GLN A 269 15.74 4.74 -0.12
N HIS A 270 14.70 5.23 -0.79
CA HIS A 270 14.72 6.52 -1.50
C HIS A 270 14.87 7.71 -0.53
N LEU A 271 14.34 7.64 0.68
CA LEU A 271 14.55 8.67 1.69
C LEU A 271 16.01 8.78 2.17
N CYS A 272 16.82 7.73 1.98
CA CYS A 272 18.22 7.68 2.38
C CYS A 272 19.20 8.06 1.25
N THR A 273 18.71 8.30 0.02
CA THR A 273 19.52 8.70 -1.14
C THR A 273 19.52 10.20 -1.32
#